data_AF-A0A945UY23-F1
#
_entry.id   AF-A0A945UY23-F1
#
_cell.length_a   1.000
_cell.length_b   1.000
_cell.length_c   1.000
_cell.angle_alpha   90.00
_cell.angle_beta   90.00
_cell.angle_gamma   90.00
#
_symmetry.space_group_name_H-M   'P 1'
#
loop_
_entity.id
_entity.type
_entity.pdbx_description
1 polymer ?
#
loop_
_entity_poly.entity_id
_entity_poly.type
_entity_poly.pdbx_seq_one_letter_code
_entity_poly.pdbx_strand_id
1 'polypeptide(L)'
;MPIPVDRSRGGPDIGLVSLPVLCCLLGAALYVYEYGGSEPTLTREFLELESLLMVDAKVAQDLDNRADEAAEKLTLLRQATQLVREEQQLATLTRQHEQLSEQAQLLDALETQTIELSEARDEVATLRSEQSVTFTAAELLFGGYQGEFVLVECIGEAIIVHPSGRRISMAALPEEWEGLLQEIDRTGYVAIAVRPAGWRDQSFDQVREIIRTHLTAQPTSPEDSVHWTEFPLQADESIMPYYPRRS
;
A
#
# COMPACT_ATOMS: atom_id res chain seq x y z
N MET A 1 -36.40 28.49 7.92
CA MET A 1 -37.76 28.76 7.43
C MET A 1 -38.71 27.81 8.15
N PRO A 2 -39.70 28.31 8.92
CA PRO A 2 -40.62 27.46 9.67
C PRO A 2 -41.79 27.03 8.78
N ILE A 3 -42.16 25.76 8.86
CA ILE A 3 -43.37 25.21 8.21
C ILE A 3 -44.54 25.44 9.17
N PRO A 4 -45.68 25.99 8.72
CA PRO A 4 -46.82 26.28 9.58
C PRO A 4 -47.57 25.01 9.99
N VAL A 5 -47.96 24.95 11.26
CA VAL A 5 -48.85 23.93 11.82
C VAL A 5 -50.27 24.31 11.43
N ASP A 6 -50.84 23.57 10.48
CA ASP A 6 -52.24 23.70 10.09
C ASP A 6 -53.12 22.98 11.12
N ARG A 7 -53.71 23.75 12.04
CA ARG A 7 -54.78 23.30 12.94
C ARG A 7 -56.12 23.48 12.22
N SER A 8 -56.50 22.50 11.40
CA SER A 8 -57.83 22.48 10.79
C SER A 8 -58.33 21.05 10.60
N ARG A 9 -58.79 20.43 11.69
CA ARG A 9 -59.79 19.36 11.60
C ARG A 9 -60.86 19.60 12.66
N GLY A 10 -61.86 20.39 12.28
CA GLY A 10 -63.18 20.31 12.89
C GLY A 10 -63.71 18.90 12.63
N GLY A 11 -63.65 18.05 13.65
CA GLY A 11 -64.44 16.82 13.65
C GLY A 11 -65.92 17.21 13.67
N PRO A 12 -66.79 16.55 12.92
CA PRO A 12 -68.22 16.79 13.03
C PRO A 12 -68.65 16.48 14.47
N ASP A 13 -69.33 17.44 15.12
CA ASP A 13 -69.92 17.26 16.44
C ASP A 13 -70.92 16.10 16.39
N ILE A 14 -70.46 14.91 16.79
CA ILE A 14 -71.25 13.66 16.91
C ILE A 14 -72.48 13.86 17.83
N GLY A 15 -72.47 14.91 18.67
CA GLY A 15 -73.58 15.30 19.53
C GLY A 15 -74.80 15.88 18.82
N LEU A 16 -74.67 16.48 17.62
CA LEU A 16 -75.82 17.13 16.95
C LEU A 16 -76.63 16.16 16.08
N VAL A 17 -76.01 15.09 15.58
CA VAL A 17 -76.67 14.07 14.74
C VAL A 17 -77.25 12.93 15.57
N SER A 18 -76.70 12.66 16.76
CA SER A 18 -77.17 11.58 17.63
C SER A 18 -78.51 11.86 18.30
N LEU A 19 -78.82 13.13 18.59
CA LEU A 19 -80.06 13.57 19.26
C LEU A 19 -81.36 13.29 18.46
N PRO A 20 -81.46 13.66 17.17
CA PRO A 20 -82.64 13.32 16.37
C PRO A 20 -82.77 11.81 16.13
N VAL A 21 -81.66 11.09 15.98
CA VAL A 21 -81.68 9.61 15.83
C VAL A 21 -82.16 8.93 17.11
N LEU A 22 -81.72 9.40 18.29
CA LEU A 22 -82.21 8.93 19.59
C LEU A 22 -83.70 9.23 19.78
N CYS A 23 -84.17 10.42 19.40
CA CYS A 23 -85.60 10.77 19.46
C CYS A 23 -86.45 9.90 18.51
N CYS A 24 -85.95 9.58 17.32
CA CYS A 24 -86.63 8.67 16.39
C CYS A 24 -86.68 7.23 16.92
N LEU A 25 -85.59 6.73 17.54
CA LEU A 25 -85.55 5.41 18.17
C LEU A 25 -86.46 5.32 19.39
N LEU A 26 -86.50 6.35 20.24
CA LEU A 26 -87.43 6.44 21.36
C LEU A 26 -88.90 6.52 20.92
N GLY A 27 -89.18 7.29 19.85
CA GLY A 27 -90.50 7.37 19.24
C GLY A 27 -90.96 6.03 18.66
N ALA A 28 -90.07 5.31 17.99
CA ALA A 28 -90.35 3.97 17.47
C ALA A 28 -90.57 2.94 18.59
N ALA A 29 -89.76 2.98 19.66
CA ALA A 29 -89.91 2.10 20.81
C ALA A 29 -91.24 2.33 21.55
N LEU A 30 -91.65 3.60 21.73
CA LEU A 30 -92.94 3.96 22.31
C LEU A 30 -94.11 3.53 21.41
N TYR A 31 -93.99 3.71 20.09
CA TYR A 31 -95.03 3.30 19.14
C TYR A 31 -95.25 1.77 19.13
N VAL A 32 -94.17 0.99 19.20
CA VAL A 32 -94.25 -0.48 19.32
C VAL A 32 -94.86 -0.90 20.65
N TYR A 33 -94.58 -0.18 21.75
CA TYR A 33 -95.15 -0.47 23.07
C TYR A 33 -96.64 -0.11 23.18
N GLU A 34 -97.09 0.95 22.52
CA GLU A 34 -98.46 1.46 22.61
C GLU A 34 -99.42 0.80 21.59
N TYR A 35 -98.92 0.37 20.43
CA TYR A 35 -99.72 -0.25 19.36
C TYR A 35 -99.44 -1.73 19.10
N GLY A 36 -98.43 -2.34 19.71
CA GLY A 36 -98.05 -3.76 19.53
C GLY A 36 -98.90 -4.77 20.31
N GLY A 37 -100.18 -4.47 20.55
CA GLY A 37 -101.11 -5.27 21.36
C GLY A 37 -101.60 -6.59 20.74
N SER A 38 -101.06 -7.03 19.60
CA SER A 38 -101.42 -8.34 19.03
C SER A 38 -100.33 -8.86 18.08
N GLU A 39 -99.59 -9.88 18.53
CA GLU A 39 -99.27 -11.14 17.81
C GLU A 39 -97.94 -11.78 18.30
N PRO A 40 -97.85 -13.13 18.37
CA PRO A 40 -96.63 -13.87 18.74
C PRO A 40 -95.54 -13.93 17.63
N THR A 41 -95.72 -13.21 16.53
CA THR A 41 -94.80 -13.15 15.38
C THR A 41 -93.66 -12.14 15.61
N LEU A 42 -93.94 -11.01 16.27
CA LEU A 42 -92.96 -9.97 16.55
C LEU A 42 -91.83 -10.44 17.48
N THR A 43 -92.12 -11.35 18.42
CA THR A 43 -91.11 -11.89 19.33
C THR A 43 -90.15 -12.84 18.64
N ARG A 44 -90.59 -13.57 17.62
CA ARG A 44 -89.73 -14.53 16.89
C ARG A 44 -88.76 -13.83 15.95
N GLU A 45 -89.24 -12.87 15.16
CA GLU A 45 -88.38 -12.08 14.26
C GLU A 45 -87.38 -11.23 15.06
N PHE A 46 -87.80 -10.70 16.22
CA PHE A 46 -86.90 -9.97 17.11
C PHE A 46 -85.83 -10.88 17.74
N LEU A 47 -86.19 -12.09 18.18
CA LEU A 47 -85.22 -13.08 18.69
C LEU A 47 -84.24 -13.55 17.61
N GLU A 48 -84.72 -13.73 16.37
CA GLU A 48 -83.86 -14.08 15.23
C GLU A 48 -82.90 -12.92 14.90
N LEU A 49 -83.37 -11.67 14.92
CA LEU A 49 -82.53 -10.48 14.72
C LEU A 49 -81.50 -10.28 15.85
N GLU A 50 -81.90 -10.48 17.10
CA GLU A 50 -81.00 -10.43 18.27
C GLU A 50 -79.91 -11.50 18.16
N SER A 51 -80.27 -12.72 17.72
CA SER A 51 -79.31 -13.79 17.50
C SER A 51 -78.31 -13.47 16.38
N LEU A 52 -78.77 -12.86 15.28
CA LEU A 52 -77.90 -12.41 14.19
C LEU A 52 -76.97 -11.28 14.64
N LEU A 53 -77.47 -10.30 15.39
CA LEU A 53 -76.68 -9.22 15.96
C LEU A 53 -75.61 -9.73 16.94
N MET A 54 -75.93 -10.75 17.74
CA MET A 54 -74.93 -11.39 18.62
C MET A 54 -73.85 -12.15 17.84
N VAL A 55 -74.21 -12.79 16.74
CA VAL A 55 -73.24 -13.45 15.85
C VAL A 55 -72.32 -12.41 15.18
N ASP A 56 -72.88 -11.32 14.67
CA ASP A 56 -72.10 -10.24 14.05
C ASP A 56 -71.19 -9.54 15.06
N ALA A 57 -71.67 -9.28 16.28
CA ALA A 57 -70.85 -8.72 17.36
C ALA A 57 -69.67 -9.65 17.71
N LYS A 58 -69.91 -10.97 17.74
CA LYS A 58 -68.85 -11.96 18.00
C LYS A 58 -67.84 -12.02 16.86
N VAL A 59 -68.28 -11.96 15.61
CA VAL A 59 -67.39 -11.91 14.44
C VAL A 59 -66.57 -10.62 14.46
N ALA A 60 -67.16 -9.47 14.79
CA ALA A 60 -66.45 -8.21 14.93
C ALA A 60 -65.36 -8.29 16.03
N GLN A 61 -65.69 -8.89 17.18
CA GLN A 61 -64.72 -9.09 18.27
C GLN A 61 -63.59 -10.05 17.89
N ASP A 62 -63.89 -11.15 17.19
CA ASP A 62 -62.87 -12.09 16.70
C ASP A 62 -61.95 -11.44 15.65
N LEU A 63 -62.49 -10.55 14.80
CA LEU A 63 -61.70 -9.78 13.84
C LEU A 63 -60.80 -8.75 14.53
N ASP A 64 -61.28 -8.09 15.57
CA ASP A 64 -60.53 -7.12 16.37
C ASP A 64 -59.36 -7.80 17.10
N ASN A 65 -59.62 -8.93 17.78
CA ASN A 65 -58.58 -9.73 18.43
C ASN A 65 -57.50 -10.20 17.44
N ARG A 66 -57.89 -10.61 16.23
CA ARG A 66 -56.94 -11.01 15.17
C ARG A 66 -56.15 -9.82 14.63
N ALA A 67 -56.75 -8.64 14.56
CA ALA A 67 -56.05 -7.42 14.16
C ALA A 67 -54.98 -7.03 15.20
N ASP A 68 -55.30 -7.14 16.49
CA ASP A 68 -54.36 -6.90 17.58
C ASP A 68 -53.19 -7.90 17.57
N GLU A 69 -53.48 -9.20 17.42
CA GLU A 69 -52.44 -10.24 17.28
C GLU A 69 -51.54 -9.99 16.06
N ALA A 70 -52.11 -9.54 14.93
CA ALA A 70 -51.34 -9.20 13.73
C ALA A 70 -50.47 -7.96 13.95
N ALA A 71 -50.98 -6.94 14.67
CA ALA A 71 -50.22 -5.76 15.02
C ALA A 71 -49.02 -6.09 15.91
N GLU A 72 -49.18 -6.98 16.90
CA GLU A 72 -48.09 -7.44 17.76
C GLU A 72 -47.03 -8.25 16.97
N LYS A 73 -47.46 -9.11 16.05
CA LYS A 73 -46.50 -9.82 15.17
C LYS A 73 -45.73 -8.87 14.27
N LEU A 74 -46.37 -7.81 13.77
CA LEU A 74 -45.70 -6.79 12.96
C LEU A 74 -44.67 -5.97 13.76
N THR A 75 -44.95 -5.67 15.04
CA THR A 75 -43.96 -4.99 15.89
C THR A 75 -42.76 -5.87 16.17
N LEU A 76 -42.97 -7.16 16.47
CA LEU A 76 -41.90 -8.15 16.65
C LEU A 76 -41.05 -8.32 15.38
N LEU A 77 -41.69 -8.42 14.20
CA LEU A 77 -40.96 -8.50 12.93
C LEU A 77 -40.14 -7.24 12.65
N ARG A 78 -40.67 -6.06 12.99
CA ARG A 78 -39.93 -4.80 12.87
C ARG A 78 -38.70 -4.79 13.78
N GLN A 79 -38.84 -5.23 15.03
CA GLN A 79 -37.71 -5.35 15.98
C GLN A 79 -36.66 -6.35 15.48
N ALA A 80 -37.08 -7.53 15.02
CA ALA A 80 -36.17 -8.54 14.48
C ALA A 80 -35.42 -8.01 13.24
N THR A 81 -36.11 -7.29 12.35
CA THR A 81 -35.48 -6.68 11.17
C THR A 81 -34.46 -5.61 11.57
N GLN A 82 -34.73 -4.86 12.64
CA GLN A 82 -33.80 -3.86 13.16
C GLN A 82 -32.54 -4.54 13.74
N LEU A 83 -32.69 -5.59 14.55
CA LEU A 83 -31.57 -6.34 15.10
C LEU A 83 -30.67 -6.92 14.01
N VAL A 84 -31.24 -7.49 12.93
CA VAL A 84 -30.46 -8.00 11.79
C VAL A 84 -29.65 -6.89 11.12
N ARG A 85 -30.19 -5.67 11.01
CA ARG A 85 -29.44 -4.53 10.46
C ARG A 85 -28.29 -4.11 11.37
N GLU A 86 -28.53 -4.10 12.68
CA GLU A 86 -27.50 -3.77 13.67
C GLU A 86 -26.37 -4.81 13.66
N GLU A 87 -26.69 -6.10 13.57
CA GLU A 87 -25.68 -7.17 13.41
C GLU A 87 -24.87 -7.02 12.12
N GLN A 88 -25.52 -6.69 10.99
CA GLN A 88 -24.82 -6.43 9.72
C GLN A 88 -23.88 -5.23 9.80
N GLN A 89 -24.30 -4.16 10.49
CA GLN A 89 -23.47 -2.98 10.72
C GLN A 89 -22.27 -3.32 11.60
N LEU A 90 -22.48 -4.05 12.69
CA LEU A 90 -21.40 -4.52 13.57
C LEU A 90 -20.41 -5.39 12.81
N ALA A 91 -20.87 -6.37 12.03
CA ALA A 91 -20.00 -7.23 11.23
C ALA A 91 -19.16 -6.43 10.22
N THR A 92 -19.73 -5.36 9.64
CA THR A 92 -19.01 -4.48 8.71
C THR A 92 -17.94 -3.68 9.45
N LEU A 93 -18.27 -3.11 10.61
CA LEU A 93 -17.33 -2.36 11.44
C LEU A 93 -16.19 -3.26 11.97
N THR A 94 -16.48 -4.50 12.37
CA THR A 94 -15.44 -5.46 12.80
C THR A 94 -14.45 -5.73 11.69
N ARG A 95 -14.92 -5.99 10.46
CA ARG A 95 -14.02 -6.19 9.30
C ARG A 95 -13.16 -4.95 9.01
N GLN A 96 -13.75 -3.76 9.10
CA GLN A 96 -13.00 -2.51 8.92
C GLN A 96 -11.93 -2.34 10.01
N HIS A 97 -12.24 -2.72 11.25
CA HIS A 97 -11.29 -2.64 12.36
C HIS A 97 -10.13 -3.62 12.18
N GLU A 98 -10.41 -4.86 11.76
CA GLU A 98 -9.38 -5.85 11.42
C GLU A 98 -8.46 -5.34 10.32
N GLN A 99 -9.02 -4.81 9.23
CA GLN A 99 -8.24 -4.23 8.12
C GLN A 99 -7.36 -3.05 8.56
N LEU A 100 -7.88 -2.15 9.38
CA LEU A 100 -7.10 -1.02 9.91
C LEU A 100 -6.00 -1.50 10.86
N SER A 101 -6.26 -2.55 11.65
CA SER A 101 -5.25 -3.14 12.54
C SER A 101 -4.12 -3.80 11.76
N GLU A 102 -4.43 -4.50 10.67
CA GLU A 102 -3.41 -5.08 9.78
C GLU A 102 -2.56 -3.97 9.14
N GLN A 103 -3.19 -2.89 8.67
CA GLN A 103 -2.49 -1.74 8.11
C GLN A 103 -1.56 -1.06 9.13
N ALA A 104 -2.00 -0.92 10.38
CA ALA A 104 -1.17 -0.35 11.45
C ALA A 104 0.07 -1.21 11.73
N GLN A 105 -0.05 -2.54 11.75
CA GLN A 105 1.08 -3.45 11.92
C GLN A 105 2.08 -3.34 10.77
N LEU A 106 1.61 -3.19 9.52
CA LEU A 106 2.49 -3.00 8.37
C LEU A 106 3.25 -1.68 8.43
N LEU A 107 2.61 -0.60 8.92
CA LEU A 107 3.26 0.70 9.09
C LEU A 107 4.36 0.65 10.17
N ASP A 108 4.10 -0.03 11.30
CA ASP A 108 5.07 -0.21 12.38
C ASP A 108 6.30 -1.04 11.92
N ALA A 109 6.07 -2.09 11.13
CA ALA A 109 7.14 -2.87 10.52
C ALA A 109 7.98 -2.05 9.53
N LEU A 110 7.35 -1.17 8.74
CA LEU A 110 8.06 -0.25 7.84
C LEU A 110 8.89 0.77 8.61
N GLU A 111 8.35 1.34 9.70
CA GLU A 111 9.09 2.28 10.55
C GLU A 111 10.35 1.61 11.12
N THR A 112 10.22 0.39 11.63
CA THR A 112 11.36 -0.40 12.13
C THR A 112 12.43 -0.61 11.04
N GLN A 113 12.03 -1.00 9.82
CA GLN A 113 12.97 -1.14 8.71
C GLN A 113 13.64 0.18 8.31
N THR A 114 12.93 1.31 8.42
CA THR A 114 13.55 2.62 8.11
C THR A 114 14.61 3.03 9.13
N ILE A 115 14.43 2.66 10.40
CA ILE A 115 15.42 2.88 11.46
C ILE A 115 16.65 2.01 11.19
N GLU A 116 16.47 0.71 10.95
CA GLU A 116 17.59 -0.22 10.63
C GLU A 116 18.39 0.24 9.41
N LEU A 117 17.71 0.72 8.36
CA LEU A 117 18.37 1.27 7.17
C LEU A 117 19.13 2.56 7.47
N SER A 118 18.64 3.39 8.39
CA SER A 118 19.33 4.62 8.80
C SER A 118 20.61 4.29 9.58
N GLU A 119 20.54 3.34 10.51
CA GLU A 119 21.70 2.89 11.29
C GLU A 119 22.76 2.24 10.40
N ALA A 120 22.34 1.37 9.46
CA ALA A 120 23.26 0.76 8.50
C ALA A 120 23.92 1.80 7.57
N ARG A 121 23.20 2.88 7.21
CA ARG A 121 23.79 3.98 6.43
C ARG A 121 24.82 4.76 7.21
N ASP A 122 24.55 5.03 8.49
CA ASP A 122 25.47 5.74 9.36
C ASP A 122 26.73 4.90 9.60
N GLU A 123 26.60 3.58 9.79
CA GLU A 123 27.73 2.65 9.89
C GLU A 123 28.57 2.61 8.61
N VAL A 124 27.94 2.60 7.43
CA VAL A 124 28.68 2.70 6.17
C VAL A 124 29.39 4.05 6.04
N ALA A 125 28.80 5.14 6.53
CA ALA A 125 29.41 6.46 6.50
C ALA A 125 30.62 6.55 7.44
N THR A 126 30.54 6.00 8.65
CA THR A 126 31.67 5.94 9.58
C THR A 126 32.79 5.10 9.01
N LEU A 127 32.51 3.88 8.52
CA LEU A 127 33.51 3.01 7.89
C LEU A 127 34.19 3.67 6.69
N ARG A 128 33.43 4.41 5.85
CA ARG A 128 34.01 5.19 4.75
C ARG A 128 34.90 6.32 5.24
N SER A 129 34.50 7.03 6.30
CA SER A 129 35.30 8.11 6.87
C SER A 129 36.59 7.59 7.49
N GLU A 130 36.54 6.45 8.20
CA GLU A 130 37.70 5.78 8.79
C GLU A 130 38.66 5.27 7.71
N GLN A 131 38.13 4.71 6.61
CA GLN A 131 38.95 4.35 5.44
C GLN A 131 39.57 5.57 4.76
N SER A 132 38.85 6.69 4.65
CA SER A 132 39.34 7.87 3.92
C SER A 132 40.52 8.61 4.58
N VAL A 133 40.80 8.39 5.86
CA VAL A 133 41.81 9.14 6.62
C VAL A 133 43.24 8.56 6.45
N THR A 134 43.43 7.43 5.75
CA THR A 134 44.73 6.72 5.73
C THR A 134 45.36 6.49 4.36
N PHE A 135 44.73 6.85 3.24
CA PHE A 135 45.23 6.45 1.92
C PHE A 135 45.96 7.55 1.16
N THR A 136 47.17 7.22 0.70
CA THR A 136 47.91 7.96 -0.33
C THR A 136 47.19 7.85 -1.69
N ALA A 137 47.48 8.75 -2.64
CA ALA A 137 46.82 8.73 -3.97
C ALA A 137 46.98 7.39 -4.70
N ALA A 138 48.12 6.71 -4.52
CA ALA A 138 48.40 5.36 -5.01
C ALA A 138 47.50 4.30 -4.34
N GLU A 139 47.28 4.38 -3.03
CA GLU A 139 46.35 3.48 -2.34
C GLU A 139 44.88 3.76 -2.66
N LEU A 140 44.51 4.98 -3.06
CA LEU A 140 43.17 5.27 -3.59
C LEU A 140 42.97 4.72 -5.02
N LEU A 141 44.04 4.59 -5.80
CA LEU A 141 44.00 4.00 -7.14
C LEU A 141 43.85 2.47 -7.09
N PHE A 142 44.42 1.83 -6.08
CA PHE A 142 44.55 0.36 -6.01
C PHE A 142 44.02 -0.30 -4.71
N GLY A 143 43.50 0.46 -3.75
CA GLY A 143 42.91 -0.06 -2.52
C GLY A 143 43.86 -0.88 -1.63
N GLY A 144 45.16 -0.56 -1.63
CA GLY A 144 46.16 -1.33 -0.87
C GLY A 144 46.55 -2.68 -1.50
N TYR A 145 46.35 -2.83 -2.81
CA TYR A 145 46.75 -3.99 -3.61
C TYR A 145 48.22 -4.43 -3.36
N GLN A 146 48.49 -5.74 -3.29
CA GLN A 146 49.84 -6.32 -3.11
C GLN A 146 50.20 -7.38 -4.17
N GLY A 147 49.46 -7.45 -5.29
CA GLY A 147 49.70 -8.50 -6.26
C GLY A 147 50.92 -8.24 -7.16
N GLU A 148 51.31 -9.27 -7.91
CA GLU A 148 52.58 -9.36 -8.63
C GLU A 148 52.73 -8.38 -9.80
N PHE A 149 51.63 -7.82 -10.31
CA PHE A 149 51.65 -6.85 -11.41
C PHE A 149 50.46 -5.91 -11.42
N VAL A 150 50.61 -4.74 -12.02
CA VAL A 150 49.50 -3.83 -12.34
C VAL A 150 48.90 -4.20 -13.69
N LEU A 151 47.58 -4.39 -13.77
CA LEU A 151 46.88 -4.63 -15.04
C LEU A 151 46.15 -3.36 -15.49
N VAL A 152 46.50 -2.86 -16.67
CA VAL A 152 45.89 -1.70 -17.31
C VAL A 152 45.13 -2.14 -18.55
N GLU A 153 43.84 -1.87 -18.60
CA GLU A 153 42.97 -2.19 -19.72
C GLU A 153 42.65 -0.93 -20.52
N CYS A 154 43.10 -0.85 -21.77
CA CYS A 154 42.86 0.29 -22.67
C CYS A 154 41.52 0.11 -23.42
N ILE A 155 40.56 1.02 -23.18
CA ILE A 155 39.19 0.94 -23.69
C ILE A 155 38.68 2.26 -24.28
N GLY A 156 39.07 2.54 -25.51
CA GLY A 156 38.67 3.76 -26.20
C GLY A 156 39.36 4.99 -25.58
N GLU A 157 38.59 5.99 -25.19
CA GLU A 157 39.11 7.23 -24.55
C GLU A 157 39.38 7.11 -23.04
N ALA A 158 39.55 5.90 -22.52
CA ALA A 158 39.84 5.66 -21.11
C ALA A 158 40.69 4.41 -20.91
N ILE A 159 41.28 4.33 -19.72
CA ILE A 159 41.87 3.10 -19.19
C ILE A 159 41.11 2.65 -17.96
N ILE A 160 41.08 1.34 -17.74
CA ILE A 160 40.65 0.75 -16.47
C ILE A 160 41.88 0.15 -15.81
N VAL A 161 42.10 0.55 -14.56
CA VAL A 161 43.17 0.05 -13.73
C VAL A 161 42.61 -1.06 -12.84
N HIS A 162 43.20 -2.25 -12.92
CA HIS A 162 42.78 -3.44 -12.18
C HIS A 162 43.78 -3.77 -11.06
N PRO A 163 43.30 -4.32 -9.92
CA PRO A 163 41.95 -4.87 -9.69
C PRO A 163 40.89 -3.87 -9.18
N SER A 164 41.23 -2.59 -8.97
CA SER A 164 40.28 -1.61 -8.42
C SER A 164 39.09 -1.34 -9.35
N GLY A 165 39.24 -1.59 -10.65
CA GLY A 165 38.24 -1.29 -11.66
C GLY A 165 38.08 0.22 -11.87
N ARG A 166 39.04 1.03 -11.41
CA ARG A 166 38.99 2.48 -11.54
C ARG A 166 39.17 2.86 -13.01
N ARG A 167 38.17 3.55 -13.54
CA ARG A 167 38.20 4.10 -14.90
C ARG A 167 38.80 5.50 -14.88
N ILE A 168 39.89 5.70 -15.61
CA ILE A 168 40.57 6.98 -15.78
C ILE A 168 40.38 7.41 -17.24
N SER A 169 39.75 8.56 -17.46
CA SER A 169 39.64 9.12 -18.81
C SER A 169 41.00 9.62 -19.29
N MET A 170 41.27 9.60 -20.60
CA MET A 170 42.55 10.09 -21.12
C MET A 170 42.79 11.57 -20.80
N ALA A 171 41.72 12.36 -20.66
CA ALA A 171 41.80 13.75 -20.22
C ALA A 171 42.27 13.90 -18.76
N ALA A 172 41.91 12.96 -17.87
CA ALA A 172 42.31 12.97 -16.46
C ALA A 172 43.63 12.22 -16.19
N LEU A 173 44.14 11.48 -17.18
CA LEU A 173 45.36 10.70 -17.06
C LEU A 173 46.58 11.52 -16.56
N PRO A 174 46.82 12.77 -17.01
CA PRO A 174 47.96 13.57 -16.53
C PRO A 174 47.89 13.98 -15.05
N GLU A 175 46.74 13.87 -14.39
CA GLU A 175 46.60 14.15 -12.96
C GLU A 175 46.81 12.88 -12.11
N GLU A 176 46.50 11.70 -12.68
CA GLU A 176 46.56 10.42 -11.95
C GLU A 176 47.78 9.54 -12.30
N TRP A 177 48.54 9.90 -13.34
CA TRP A 177 49.66 9.08 -13.83
C TRP A 177 50.78 8.89 -12.80
N GLU A 178 51.07 9.88 -11.97
CA GLU A 178 52.14 9.78 -10.97
C GLU A 178 51.84 8.66 -9.96
N GLY A 179 50.58 8.54 -9.54
CA GLY A 179 50.14 7.44 -8.67
C GLY A 179 50.19 6.07 -9.37
N LEU A 180 49.87 6.02 -10.67
CA LEU A 180 50.00 4.79 -11.47
C LEU A 180 51.46 4.35 -11.60
N LEU A 181 52.39 5.28 -11.83
CA LEU A 181 53.80 4.95 -11.99
C LEU A 181 54.48 4.52 -10.71
N GLN A 182 54.17 5.17 -9.57
CA GLN A 182 54.65 4.72 -8.26
C GLN A 182 54.28 3.26 -7.99
N GLU A 183 53.11 2.84 -8.47
CA GLU A 183 52.60 1.48 -8.31
C GLU A 183 53.26 0.48 -9.26
N ILE A 184 53.56 0.92 -10.47
CA ILE A 184 54.37 0.17 -11.42
C ILE A 184 55.79 -0.04 -10.86
N ASP A 185 56.38 0.98 -10.25
CA ASP A 185 57.68 0.89 -9.59
C ASP A 185 57.65 -0.05 -8.37
N ARG A 186 56.56 -0.02 -7.59
CA ARG A 186 56.37 -0.89 -6.43
C ARG A 186 56.19 -2.37 -6.79
N THR A 187 55.42 -2.65 -7.84
CA THR A 187 55.13 -4.03 -8.29
C THR A 187 56.22 -4.58 -9.20
N GLY A 188 57.01 -3.72 -9.85
CA GLY A 188 58.05 -4.12 -10.79
C GLY A 188 57.53 -4.70 -12.10
N TYR A 189 56.21 -4.75 -12.31
CA TYR A 189 55.62 -5.31 -13.51
C TYR A 189 54.28 -4.67 -13.89
N VAL A 190 54.10 -4.34 -15.17
CA VAL A 190 52.82 -3.85 -15.71
C VAL A 190 52.36 -4.67 -16.93
N ALA A 191 51.11 -5.11 -16.90
CA ALA A 191 50.45 -5.81 -17.99
C ALA A 191 49.43 -4.87 -18.64
N ILE A 192 49.51 -4.69 -19.95
CA ILE A 192 48.64 -3.80 -20.72
C ILE A 192 47.74 -4.64 -21.64
N ALA A 193 46.45 -4.71 -21.30
CA ALA A 193 45.43 -5.34 -22.11
C ALA A 193 44.82 -4.31 -23.06
N VAL A 194 44.83 -4.56 -24.37
CA VAL A 194 44.36 -3.58 -25.35
C VAL A 194 43.12 -4.07 -26.10
N ARG A 195 41.97 -3.43 -25.87
CA ARG A 195 40.75 -3.71 -26.64
C ARG A 195 40.80 -3.04 -28.01
N PRO A 196 39.98 -3.48 -29.00
CA PRO A 196 39.92 -2.84 -30.32
C PRO A 196 39.67 -1.33 -30.29
N ALA A 197 38.87 -0.86 -29.32
CA ALA A 197 38.63 0.57 -29.10
C ALA A 197 39.89 1.30 -28.60
N GLY A 198 40.72 0.67 -27.74
CA GLY A 198 41.94 1.27 -27.22
C GLY A 198 42.99 1.57 -28.29
N TRP A 199 43.03 0.76 -29.36
CA TRP A 199 43.82 1.03 -30.57
C TRP A 199 43.24 2.18 -31.40
N ARG A 200 41.92 2.20 -31.58
CA ARG A 200 41.24 3.20 -32.43
C ARG A 200 41.32 4.60 -31.85
N ASP A 201 41.13 4.71 -30.54
CA ASP A 201 41.00 5.98 -29.83
C ASP A 201 42.29 6.34 -29.06
N GLN A 202 43.40 5.67 -29.37
CA GLN A 202 44.77 5.99 -28.94
C GLN A 202 45.05 5.96 -27.43
N SER A 203 44.18 5.38 -26.59
CA SER A 203 44.51 5.20 -25.16
C SER A 203 45.72 4.30 -24.96
N PHE A 204 45.89 3.30 -25.83
CA PHE A 204 47.08 2.46 -25.78
C PHE A 204 48.37 3.24 -26.07
N ASP A 205 48.39 4.00 -27.17
CA ASP A 205 49.59 4.76 -27.58
C ASP A 205 50.01 5.76 -26.50
N GLN A 206 49.04 6.44 -25.87
CA GLN A 206 49.29 7.39 -24.78
C GLN A 206 49.87 6.71 -23.54
N VAL A 207 49.22 5.65 -23.06
CA VAL A 207 49.71 4.90 -21.88
C VAL A 207 51.07 4.30 -22.15
N ARG A 208 51.26 3.73 -23.34
CA ARG A 208 52.51 3.12 -23.77
C ARG A 208 53.66 4.13 -23.75
N GLU A 209 53.43 5.33 -24.26
CA GLU A 209 54.45 6.37 -24.31
C GLU A 209 54.82 6.89 -22.92
N ILE A 210 53.84 7.04 -22.03
CA ILE A 210 54.07 7.46 -20.64
C ILE A 210 54.92 6.44 -19.90
N ILE A 211 54.54 5.17 -19.94
CA ILE A 211 55.27 4.09 -19.26
C ILE A 211 56.68 3.99 -19.86
N ARG A 212 56.82 3.96 -21.19
CA ARG A 212 58.12 3.92 -21.86
C ARG A 212 59.03 5.06 -21.44
N THR A 213 58.52 6.29 -21.41
CA THR A 213 59.27 7.47 -21.01
C THR A 213 59.76 7.36 -19.56
N HIS A 214 58.90 6.92 -18.65
CA HIS A 214 59.25 6.68 -17.25
C HIS A 214 60.36 5.65 -17.10
N LEU A 215 60.23 4.50 -17.77
CA LEU A 215 61.22 3.43 -17.73
C LEU A 215 62.58 3.86 -18.28
N THR A 216 62.60 4.67 -19.35
CA THR A 216 63.85 5.20 -19.91
C THR A 216 64.53 6.25 -19.04
N ALA A 217 63.79 6.91 -18.15
CA ALA A 217 64.31 7.92 -17.24
C ALA A 217 64.92 7.32 -15.96
N GLN A 218 64.67 6.05 -15.65
CA GLN A 218 65.19 5.40 -14.46
C GLN A 218 66.67 5.01 -14.60
N PRO A 219 67.50 5.17 -13.54
CA PRO A 219 68.90 4.76 -13.57
C PRO A 219 69.00 3.24 -13.70
N THR A 220 69.56 2.78 -14.82
CA THR A 220 69.78 1.36 -15.15
C THR A 220 70.58 0.61 -14.07
N SER A 221 69.87 0.00 -13.13
CA SER A 221 70.35 -1.18 -12.39
C SER A 221 69.58 -2.39 -12.92
N PRO A 222 70.25 -3.44 -13.42
CA PRO A 222 69.58 -4.56 -14.10
C PRO A 222 68.71 -5.43 -13.16
N GLU A 223 68.81 -5.27 -11.84
CA GLU A 223 68.00 -6.01 -10.86
C GLU A 223 66.68 -5.30 -10.48
N ASP A 224 66.55 -4.00 -10.73
CA ASP A 224 65.37 -3.17 -10.39
C ASP A 224 64.59 -2.69 -11.62
N SER A 225 64.83 -3.29 -12.80
CA SER A 225 64.14 -2.87 -14.01
C SER A 225 62.69 -3.34 -14.00
N VAL A 226 61.76 -2.39 -13.96
CA VAL A 226 60.33 -2.67 -14.17
C VAL A 226 60.13 -3.33 -15.53
N HIS A 227 59.43 -4.45 -15.55
CA HIS A 227 59.07 -5.15 -16.77
C HIS A 227 57.65 -4.81 -17.22
N TRP A 228 57.37 -4.98 -18.52
CA TRP A 228 56.02 -4.81 -19.03
C TRP A 228 55.68 -5.79 -20.13
N THR A 229 54.38 -6.04 -20.31
CA THR A 229 53.85 -6.80 -21.44
C THR A 229 52.60 -6.14 -22.00
N GLU A 230 52.38 -6.30 -23.30
CA GLU A 230 51.21 -5.80 -24.01
C GLU A 230 50.55 -6.97 -24.73
N PHE A 231 49.22 -7.10 -24.62
CA PHE A 231 48.47 -8.14 -25.32
C PHE A 231 47.11 -7.63 -25.81
N PRO A 232 46.68 -8.05 -27.01
CA PRO A 232 45.35 -7.72 -27.50
C PRO A 232 44.28 -8.53 -26.75
N LEU A 233 43.17 -7.88 -26.43
CA LEU A 233 42.00 -8.51 -25.84
C LEU A 233 40.78 -8.29 -26.74
N GLN A 234 39.97 -9.32 -27.00
CA GLN A 234 38.78 -9.14 -27.84
C GLN A 234 37.75 -8.22 -27.17
N ALA A 235 36.83 -7.65 -27.95
CA ALA A 235 35.84 -6.69 -27.43
C ALA A 235 34.90 -7.29 -26.38
N ASP A 236 34.58 -8.58 -26.52
CA ASP A 236 33.66 -9.36 -25.69
C ASP A 236 34.37 -10.30 -24.70
N GLU A 237 35.70 -10.39 -24.77
CA GLU A 237 36.47 -11.25 -23.87
C GLU A 237 36.55 -10.66 -22.45
N SER A 238 36.36 -11.53 -21.46
CA SER A 238 36.44 -11.17 -20.05
C SER A 238 37.88 -10.87 -19.65
N ILE A 239 38.09 -9.77 -18.94
CA ILE A 239 39.40 -9.38 -18.39
C ILE A 239 39.76 -10.16 -17.12
N MET A 240 38.78 -10.76 -16.43
CA MET A 240 38.99 -11.44 -15.14
C MET A 240 40.05 -12.55 -15.14
N PRO A 241 40.20 -13.39 -16.19
CA PRO A 241 41.23 -14.44 -16.21
C PRO A 241 42.65 -13.87 -16.15
N TYR A 242 42.83 -12.62 -16.53
CA TYR A 242 44.10 -11.90 -16.53
C TYR A 242 44.35 -11.14 -15.23
N TYR A 243 43.42 -11.21 -14.27
CA TYR A 243 43.63 -10.56 -12.99
C TYR A 243 44.83 -11.18 -12.27
N PRO A 244 45.63 -10.33 -11.62
CA PRO A 244 46.71 -10.81 -10.79
C PRO A 244 46.16 -11.70 -9.68
N ARG A 245 46.81 -12.84 -9.45
CA ARG A 245 46.39 -13.80 -8.43
C ARG A 245 46.56 -13.15 -7.06
N ARG A 246 45.54 -13.23 -6.22
CA ARG A 246 45.69 -12.85 -4.80
C ARG A 246 46.66 -13.85 -4.17
N SER A 247 47.87 -13.39 -3.86
CA SER A 247 48.84 -14.10 -3.04
C SER A 247 48.43 -14.09 -1.57
#